data_AF-A0A2W1NUU3-F1
#
_entry.id   AF-A0A2W1NUU3-F1
#
_cell.length_a   1.000
_cell.length_b   1.000
_cell.length_c   1.000
_cell.angle_alpha   90.00
_cell.angle_beta   90.00
_cell.angle_gamma   90.00
#
_symmetry.space_group_name_H-M   'P 1'
#
loop_
_entity.id
_entity.type
_entity.pdbx_description
1 polymer ?
#
loop_
_entity_poly.entity_id
_entity_poly.type
_entity_poly.pdbx_seq_one_letter_code
_entity_poly.pdbx_strand_id
1 'polypeptide(L)'
;MTVHEAITRHTRKMQKHLEIFQELDHDREQAIDRAVELCLAGRPFSVDEINRVTAKINEHAKHGISPTRPRVTPEMVREYDDRLSRSN
;
A
#
# COMPACT_ATOMS: atom_id res chain seq x y z
N MET A 1 7.19 35.91 12.31
CA MET A 1 7.29 34.68 11.50
C MET A 1 8.22 34.96 10.34
N THR A 2 9.36 34.30 10.29
CA THR A 2 10.34 34.45 9.20
C THR A 2 10.06 33.41 8.10
N VAL A 3 10.50 33.69 6.86
CA VAL A 3 10.36 32.75 5.73
C VAL A 3 11.03 31.39 6.03
N HIS A 4 12.15 31.40 6.76
CA HIS A 4 12.84 30.18 7.19
C HIS A 4 11.95 29.28 8.07
N GLU A 5 11.24 29.85 9.05
CA GLU A 5 10.33 29.08 9.92
C GLU A 5 9.17 28.44 9.13
N ALA A 6 8.65 29.16 8.14
CA ALA A 6 7.58 28.66 7.27
C ALA A 6 8.05 27.49 6.39
N ILE A 7 9.27 27.59 5.83
CA ILE A 7 9.90 26.51 5.04
C ILE A 7 10.14 25.28 5.92
N THR A 8 10.73 25.45 7.11
CA THR A 8 10.97 24.33 8.02
C THR A 8 9.68 23.59 8.39
N ARG A 9 8.60 24.32 8.69
CA ARG A 9 7.29 23.73 8.98
C ARG A 9 6.71 22.98 7.79
N HIS A 10 6.86 23.53 6.58
CA HIS A 10 6.40 22.89 5.35
C HIS A 10 7.14 21.57 5.09
N THR A 11 8.48 21.57 5.14
CA THR A 11 9.30 20.39 4.92
C THR A 11 8.99 19.28 5.93
N ARG A 12 8.85 19.62 7.23
CA ARG A 12 8.46 18.65 8.26
C ARG A 12 7.10 18.02 7.99
N LYS A 13 6.13 18.81 7.51
CA LYS A 13 4.81 18.30 7.14
C LYS A 13 4.91 17.31 5.97
N MET A 14 5.68 17.63 4.94
CA MET A 14 5.91 16.73 3.80
C MET A 14 6.58 15.43 4.23
N GLN A 15 7.62 15.50 5.07
CA GLN A 15 8.31 14.33 5.59
C GLN A 15 7.35 13.40 6.35
N LYS A 16 6.52 13.96 7.23
CA LYS A 16 5.49 13.18 7.94
C LYS A 16 4.48 12.51 7.00
N HIS A 17 4.10 13.17 5.90
CA HIS A 17 3.22 12.55 4.89
C HIS A 17 3.90 11.36 4.20
N LEU A 18 5.20 11.44 3.93
CA LEU A 18 5.97 10.36 3.34
C LEU A 18 6.13 9.18 4.30
N GLU A 19 6.44 9.43 5.57
CA GLU A 19 6.56 8.40 6.61
C GLU A 19 5.25 7.60 6.74
N ILE A 20 4.11 8.29 6.89
CA ILE A 20 2.79 7.63 6.97
C ILE A 20 2.47 6.85 5.69
N PHE A 21 2.84 7.37 4.52
CA PHE A 21 2.64 6.66 3.26
C PHE A 21 3.48 5.37 3.21
N GLN A 22 4.73 5.42 3.66
CA GLN A 22 5.61 4.25 3.69
C GLN A 22 5.07 3.16 4.63
N GLU A 23 4.57 3.54 5.81
CA GLU A 23 3.93 2.61 6.74
C GLU A 23 2.71 1.93 6.10
N LEU A 24 1.83 2.71 5.47
CA LEU A 24 0.64 2.16 4.82
C LEU A 24 0.96 1.28 3.59
N ASP A 25 2.00 1.63 2.82
CA ASP A 25 2.44 0.83 1.68
C ASP A 25 3.06 -0.49 2.17
N HIS A 26 3.81 -0.46 3.27
CA HIS A 26 4.32 -1.66 3.93
C HIS A 26 3.20 -2.58 4.45
N ASP A 27 2.19 -2.03 5.12
CA ASP A 27 1.01 -2.80 5.54
C ASP A 27 0.29 -3.45 4.35
N ARG A 28 0.24 -2.77 3.21
CA ARG A 28 -0.35 -3.28 1.97
C ARG A 28 0.47 -4.42 1.40
N GLU A 29 1.80 -4.33 1.39
CA GLU A 29 2.71 -5.40 0.97
C GLU A 29 2.52 -6.65 1.85
N GLN A 30 2.52 -6.50 3.18
CA GLN A 30 2.28 -7.62 4.09
C GLN A 30 0.92 -8.31 3.89
N ALA A 31 -0.11 -7.54 3.55
CA ALA A 31 -1.44 -8.09 3.26
C ALA A 31 -1.46 -8.84 1.91
N ILE A 32 -0.71 -8.37 0.91
CA ILE A 32 -0.54 -9.05 -0.38
C ILE A 32 0.21 -10.37 -0.16
N ASP A 33 1.32 -10.34 0.56
CA ASP A 33 2.14 -11.53 0.83
C ASP A 33 1.31 -12.63 1.49
N ARG A 34 0.53 -12.29 2.53
CA ARG A 34 -0.39 -13.24 3.18
C ARG A 34 -1.45 -13.80 2.22
N ALA A 35 -2.01 -12.98 1.33
CA ALA A 35 -2.98 -13.45 0.36
C ALA A 35 -2.37 -14.40 -0.67
N VAL A 36 -1.14 -14.11 -1.13
CA VAL A 36 -0.37 -14.96 -2.05
C VAL A 36 0.03 -16.27 -1.36
N GLU A 37 0.52 -16.24 -0.13
CA GLU A 37 0.86 -17.44 0.65
C GLU A 37 -0.35 -18.36 0.83
N LEU A 38 -1.53 -17.80 1.13
CA LEU A 38 -2.77 -18.56 1.21
C LEU A 38 -3.16 -19.16 -0.15
N CYS A 39 -3.02 -18.40 -1.23
CA CYS A 39 -3.29 -18.86 -2.60
C CYS A 39 -2.36 -20.03 -2.98
N LEU A 40 -1.05 -19.87 -2.76
CA LEU A 40 -0.02 -20.90 -2.97
C LEU A 40 -0.31 -22.18 -2.18
N ALA A 41 -0.82 -22.04 -0.95
CA ALA A 41 -1.20 -23.17 -0.10
C ALA A 41 -2.55 -23.81 -0.51
N GLY A 42 -3.21 -23.34 -1.56
CA GLY A 42 -4.53 -23.80 -1.99
C GLY A 42 -5.64 -23.47 -0.99
N ARG A 43 -5.42 -22.48 -0.11
CA ARG A 43 -6.36 -22.06 0.93
C ARG A 43 -7.21 -20.89 0.43
N PRO A 44 -8.45 -20.74 0.94
CA PRO A 44 -9.24 -19.55 0.69
C PRO A 44 -8.50 -18.30 1.18
N PHE A 45 -8.38 -17.30 0.31
CA PHE A 45 -7.79 -16.00 0.62
C PHE A 45 -8.82 -14.89 0.34
N SER A 46 -8.58 -13.70 0.89
CA SER A 46 -9.38 -12.51 0.62
C SER A 46 -8.47 -11.33 0.29
N VAL A 47 -8.96 -10.43 -0.57
CA VAL A 47 -8.32 -9.16 -0.90
C VAL A 47 -8.89 -7.99 -0.10
N ASP A 48 -9.83 -8.25 0.83
CA ASP A 48 -10.49 -7.21 1.60
C ASP A 48 -9.51 -6.42 2.45
N GLU A 49 -8.55 -7.09 3.08
CA GLU A 49 -7.53 -6.45 3.89
C GLU A 49 -6.62 -5.54 3.04
N ILE A 50 -6.14 -6.06 1.90
CA ILE A 50 -5.35 -5.31 0.92
C ILE A 50 -6.12 -4.06 0.47
N ASN A 51 -7.41 -4.20 0.17
CA ASN A 51 -8.25 -3.10 -0.31
C ASN A 51 -8.61 -2.10 0.80
N ARG A 52 -8.72 -2.53 2.05
CA ARG A 52 -8.87 -1.64 3.22
C ARG A 52 -7.63 -0.77 3.39
N VAL A 53 -6.43 -1.34 3.30
CA VAL A 53 -5.18 -0.57 3.38
C VAL A 53 -5.05 0.36 2.17
N THR A 54 -5.36 -0.13 0.97
CA THR A 54 -5.38 0.68 -0.27
C THR A 54 -6.31 1.88 -0.14
N ALA A 55 -7.49 1.71 0.49
CA ALA A 55 -8.40 2.82 0.76
C ALA A 55 -7.79 3.86 1.72
N LYS A 56 -7.09 3.41 2.78
CA LYS A 56 -6.36 4.30 3.70
C LYS A 56 -5.25 5.08 2.97
N ILE A 57 -4.47 4.42 2.11
CA ILE A 57 -3.44 5.06 1.27
C ILE A 57 -4.09 6.14 0.41
N ASN A 58 -5.15 5.79 -0.31
CA ASN A 58 -5.82 6.71 -1.22
C ASN A 58 -6.44 7.90 -0.49
N GLU A 59 -6.96 7.70 0.72
CA GLU A 59 -7.47 8.79 1.55
C GLU A 59 -6.34 9.69 2.04
N HIS A 60 -5.23 9.12 2.51
CA HIS A 60 -4.05 9.87 2.93
C HIS A 60 -3.42 10.68 1.77
N ALA A 61 -3.38 10.08 0.58
CA ALA A 61 -2.85 10.69 -0.64
C ALA A 61 -3.62 11.95 -1.07
N LYS A 62 -4.94 12.05 -0.81
CA LYS A 62 -5.74 13.25 -1.12
C LYS A 62 -5.25 14.50 -0.41
N HIS A 63 -4.60 14.33 0.74
CA HIS A 63 -4.16 15.44 1.59
C HIS A 63 -2.63 15.59 1.63
N GLY A 64 -1.91 14.73 0.92
CA GLY A 64 -0.46 14.66 0.92
C GLY A 64 0.14 14.80 -0.48
N ILE A 65 1.43 14.49 -0.57
CA ILE A 65 2.19 14.47 -1.83
C ILE A 65 2.32 13.06 -2.43
N SER A 66 1.81 12.06 -1.73
CA SER A 66 2.03 10.66 -2.05
C SER A 66 1.06 10.17 -3.12
N PRO A 67 1.45 9.20 -3.96
CA PRO A 67 0.61 8.67 -5.02
C PRO A 67 -0.55 7.81 -4.47
N THR A 68 -1.60 7.67 -5.27
CA THR A 68 -2.67 6.70 -5.01
C THR A 68 -2.27 5.30 -5.49
N ARG A 69 -2.93 4.28 -4.96
CA ARG A 69 -2.76 2.87 -5.31
C ARG A 69 -4.06 2.28 -5.86
N PRO A 70 -3.99 1.44 -6.91
CA PRO A 70 -5.16 0.73 -7.41
C PRO A 70 -5.60 -0.36 -6.42
N ARG A 71 -6.91 -0.63 -6.41
CA ARG A 71 -7.48 -1.78 -5.69
C ARG A 71 -7.01 -3.08 -6.33
N VAL A 72 -6.92 -4.13 -5.51
CA VAL A 72 -6.55 -5.49 -5.92
C VAL A 72 -7.81 -6.34 -6.02
N THR A 73 -7.88 -7.21 -7.02
CA THR A 73 -8.95 -8.20 -7.17
C THR A 73 -8.40 -9.59 -6.88
N PRO A 74 -9.25 -10.56 -6.52
CA PRO A 74 -8.81 -11.94 -6.32
C PRO A 74 -8.14 -12.54 -7.57
N GLU A 75 -8.55 -12.13 -8.77
CA GLU A 75 -7.97 -12.55 -10.05
C GLU A 75 -6.51 -12.12 -10.15
N MET A 76 -6.16 -10.90 -9.76
CA MET A 76 -4.76 -10.43 -9.77
C MET A 76 -3.86 -11.29 -8.87
N VAL A 77 -4.37 -11.75 -7.72
CA VAL A 77 -3.60 -12.62 -6.81
C VAL A 77 -3.40 -14.00 -7.44
N ARG A 78 -4.46 -14.56 -8.05
CA ARG A 78 -4.38 -15.84 -8.78
C ARG A 78 -3.44 -15.78 -9.97
N GLU A 79 -3.49 -14.72 -10.78
CA GLU A 79 -2.58 -14.53 -11.92
C GLU A 79 -1.13 -14.40 -11.47
N TYR A 80 -0.90 -13.77 -10.32
CA TYR A 80 0.43 -13.67 -9.73
C TYR A 80 0.94 -15.04 -9.25
N ASP A 81 0.10 -15.80 -8.57
CA ASP A 81 0.36 -17.18 -8.14
C ASP A 81 0.65 -18.12 -9.32
N ASP A 82 -0.16 -18.07 -10.38
CA ASP A 82 0.04 -18.80 -11.64
C ASP A 82 1.38 -18.46 -12.30
N ARG A 83 1.83 -17.20 -12.22
CA ARG A 83 3.14 -16.79 -12.74
C ARG A 83 4.29 -17.32 -11.90
N LEU A 84 4.14 -17.35 -10.57
CA LEU A 84 5.15 -17.88 -9.65
C LEU A 84 5.31 -19.38 -9.82
N SER A 85 4.21 -20.12 -9.87
CA SER A 85 4.22 -21.58 -10.05
C SER A 85 4.83 -22.03 -11.39
N ARG A 86 4.70 -21.23 -12.46
CA ARG A 86 5.33 -21.49 -13.77
C ARG A 86 6.82 -21.14 -13.83
N SER A 87 7.30 -20.35 -12.89
CA SER A 87 8.70 -19.89 -12.83
C SER A 87 9.55 -20.70 -11.86
N ASN A 88 8.96 -21.71 -11.22
CA ASN A 88 9.58 -22.65 -10.28
C ASN A 88 9.67 -24.04 -10.91
#